data_AF-A0A0D0DUW8-F1
#
_entry.id   AF-A0A0D0DUW8-F1
#
_cell.length_a   1.000
_cell.length_b   1.000
_cell.length_c   1.000
_cell.angle_alpha   90.00
_cell.angle_beta   90.00
_cell.angle_gamma   90.00
#
_symmetry.space_group_name_H-M   'P 1'
#
loop_
_entity.id
_entity.type
_entity.pdbx_description
1 polymer ?
#
loop_
_entity_poly.entity_id
_entity_poly.type
_entity_poly.pdbx_seq_one_letter_code
_entity_poly.pdbx_strand_id
1 'polypeptide(L)' 'GILHCSIVEGSFCTESFTEFIRHLLDNMEPFPTPNSVIVMDNCSIHKHPNVQALV' A
#
# COMPACT_ATOMS: atom_id res chain seq x y z
N GLY A 1 -10.90 -11.23 6.25
CA GLY A 1 -11.76 -10.03 6.21
C GLY A 1 -11.12 -8.99 5.32
N ILE A 2 -11.72 -7.81 5.17
CA ILE A 2 -11.12 -6.66 4.48
C ILE A 2 -10.53 -5.74 5.55
N LEU A 3 -9.25 -5.38 5.41
CA LEU A 3 -8.57 -4.48 6.36
C LEU A 3 -8.71 -3.01 5.96
N HIS A 4 -8.44 -2.71 4.68
CA HIS A 4 -8.53 -1.36 4.12
C HIS A 4 -9.00 -1.45 2.65
N CYS A 5 -9.85 -0.51 2.22
CA CYS A 5 -10.36 -0.41 0.86
C CYS A 5 -10.53 1.06 0.48
N SER A 6 -10.14 1.42 -0.73
CA SER A 6 -10.29 2.75 -1.29
C SER A 6 -11.00 2.66 -2.65
N ILE A 7 -12.00 3.51 -2.86
CA ILE A 7 -12.70 3.64 -4.15
C ILE A 7 -12.27 4.97 -4.76
N VAL A 8 -11.70 4.91 -5.96
CA VAL A 8 -11.16 6.08 -6.67
C VAL A 8 -11.88 6.21 -8.00
N GLU A 9 -12.31 7.42 -8.33
CA GLU A 9 -12.87 7.74 -9.64
C GLU A 9 -11.72 7.87 -10.66
N GLY A 10 -11.75 7.05 -11.72
CA GLY A 10 -10.72 7.04 -12.75
C GLY A 10 -9.50 6.18 -12.41
N SER A 11 -8.32 6.58 -12.90
CA SER A 11 -7.08 5.81 -12.79
C SER A 11 -6.43 5.95 -11.41
N PHE A 12 -5.84 4.88 -10.92
CA PHE A 12 -5.04 4.89 -9.69
C PHE A 12 -3.57 5.13 -10.03
N CYS A 13 -3.04 6.29 -9.64
CA CYS A 13 -1.67 6.71 -9.90
C CYS A 13 -0.75 6.48 -8.69
N THR A 14 0.54 6.75 -8.88
CA THR A 14 1.57 6.63 -7.84
C THR A 14 1.21 7.41 -6.58
N GLU A 15 0.75 8.66 -6.67
CA GLU A 15 0.40 9.44 -5.47
C GLU A 15 -0.75 8.79 -4.69
N SER A 16 -1.84 8.46 -5.40
CA SER A 16 -3.01 7.83 -4.78
C SER A 16 -2.71 6.44 -4.19
N PHE A 17 -1.82 5.68 -4.84
CA PHE A 17 -1.36 4.39 -4.35
C PHE A 17 -0.47 4.53 -3.10
N THR A 18 0.40 5.55 -3.06
CA THR A 18 1.26 5.82 -1.90
C THR A 18 0.43 6.14 -0.66
N GLU A 19 -0.63 6.96 -0.80
CA GLU A 19 -1.57 7.25 0.30
C GLU A 19 -2.33 6.01 0.75
N PHE A 20 -2.77 5.16 -0.18
CA PHE A 20 -3.42 3.90 0.17
C PHE A 20 -2.51 2.98 0.99
N ILE A 21 -1.23 2.85 0.63
CA ILE A 21 -0.28 2.04 1.41
C ILE A 21 -0.12 2.64 2.81
N ARG A 22 0.03 3.96 2.96
CA ARG A 22 0.11 4.60 4.29
C ARG A 22 -1.08 4.22 5.17
N HIS A 23 -2.29 4.39 4.67
CA HIS A 23 -3.50 4.04 5.41
C HIS A 23 -3.62 2.54 5.67
N LEU A 24 -3.20 1.68 4.74
CA LEU A 24 -3.16 0.24 4.97
C LEU A 24 -2.25 -0.09 6.16
N LEU A 25 -1.03 0.46 6.17
CA LEU A 25 -0.04 0.19 7.22
C LEU A 25 -0.51 0.68 8.59
N ASP A 26 -1.16 1.84 8.66
CA ASP A 26 -1.74 2.38 9.91
C ASP A 26 -2.82 1.47 10.52
N ASN A 27 -3.45 0.60 9.71
CA ASN A 27 -4.46 -0.35 10.16
C ASN A 27 -3.89 -1.76 10.40
N MET A 28 -2.66 -2.05 9.99
CA MET A 28 -2.05 -3.37 10.22
C MET A 28 -1.58 -3.47 11.67
N GLU A 29 -2.25 -4.30 12.48
CA GLU A 29 -1.84 -4.59 13.85
C GLU A 29 -1.57 -6.10 14.02
N PRO A 30 -0.33 -6.52 14.32
CA PRO A 30 0.87 -5.71 14.52
C PRO A 30 1.71 -5.53 13.23
N PHE A 31 1.99 -4.28 12.83
CA PHE A 31 2.94 -3.94 11.76
C PHE A 31 3.70 -2.63 12.08
N PRO A 32 5.00 -2.54 11.72
CA PRO A 32 5.84 -3.62 11.19
C PRO A 32 6.24 -4.62 12.29
N THR A 33 6.05 -5.92 12.03
CA THR A 33 6.60 -7.01 12.83
C THR A 33 7.37 -8.00 11.97
N PRO A 34 8.30 -8.80 12.55
CA PRO A 34 9.03 -9.81 11.80
C PRO A 34 8.10 -10.72 10.98
N ASN A 35 8.48 -10.98 9.73
CA ASN A 35 7.72 -11.80 8.76
C ASN A 35 6.39 -11.20 8.29
N SER A 36 6.16 -9.90 8.49
CA SER A 36 5.09 -9.18 7.79
C SER A 36 5.44 -9.06 6.31
N VAL A 37 4.52 -9.48 5.42
CA VAL A 37 4.72 -9.45 3.96
C VAL A 37 3.51 -8.84 3.29
N ILE A 38 3.75 -7.87 2.42
CA ILE A 38 2.74 -7.30 1.52
C ILE A 38 2.96 -7.90 0.14
N VAL A 39 1.93 -8.56 -0.41
CA VAL A 39 1.97 -9.17 -1.75
C VAL A 39 1.16 -8.31 -2.70
N MET A 40 1.79 -7.87 -3.79
CA MET A 40 1.20 -7.01 -4.82
C MET A 40 1.54 -7.58 -6.21
N ASP A 41 0.75 -7.23 -7.22
CA ASP A 41 1.11 -7.50 -8.61
C ASP A 41 2.25 -6.56 -9.08
N ASN A 42 2.81 -6.88 -10.25
CA ASN A 42 4.02 -6.25 -10.80
C ASN A 42 3.74 -4.93 -11.54
N CYS A 43 2.84 -4.09 -11.02
CA CYS A 43 2.55 -2.78 -11.60
C CYS A 43 3.73 -1.81 -11.42
N SER A 44 4.01 -0.96 -12.42
CA SER A 44 5.15 -0.04 -12.38
C SER A 44 5.07 0.97 -11.24
N ILE A 45 3.88 1.45 -10.89
CA ILE A 45 3.67 2.43 -9.82
C ILE A 45 4.00 1.86 -8.42
N HIS A 46 3.93 0.53 -8.24
CA HIS A 46 4.27 -0.13 -6.97
C HIS A 46 5.78 -0.10 -6.68
N LYS A 47 6.61 0.12 -7.71
CA LYS A 47 8.07 0.19 -7.60
C LYS A 47 8.58 1.62 -7.39
N HIS A 48 7.68 2.59 -7.27
CA HIS A 48 8.09 3.97 -7.07
C HIS A 48 8.85 4.12 -5.73
N PRO A 49 9.94 4.90 -5.67
CA PRO A 49 10.76 5.01 -4.45
C PRO A 49 9.97 5.40 -3.20
N ASN A 50 8.96 6.27 -3.35
CA ASN A 50 8.11 6.67 -2.23
C ASN A 50 7.28 5.52 -1.64
N VAL A 51 6.89 4.54 -2.45
CA VAL A 51 6.16 3.35 -1.99
C VAL A 51 7.13 2.41 -1.28
N GLN A 52 8.31 2.19 -1.86
CA GLN A 52 9.34 1.32 -1.28
C GLN A 52 9.85 1.83 0.06
N ALA A 53 9.89 3.15 0.27
CA ALA A 53 10.31 3.74 1.54
C ALA A 53 9.31 3.53 2.69
N LEU A 54 8.08 3.07 2.42
CA LEU A 54 7.05 2.82 3.44
C LEU A 54 7.09 1.40 4.00
N VAL A 55 7.68 0.44 3.28
CA VAL A 55 7.56 -1.00 3.54
C VAL A 55 8.89 -1.69 3.81
#